data_AF-A0A3R7R1H2-F1
#
_entry.id   AF-A0A3R7R1H2-F1
#
_cell.length_a   1.000
_cell.length_b   1.000
_cell.length_c   1.000
_cell.angle_alpha   90.00
_cell.angle_beta   90.00
_cell.angle_gamma   90.00
#
_symmetry.space_group_name_H-M   'P 1'
#
loop_
_entity.id
_entity.type
_entity.pdbx_description
1 polymer ?
#
loop_
_entity_poly.entity_id
_entity_poly.type
_entity_poly.pdbx_seq_one_letter_code
_entity_poly.pdbx_strand_id
1 'polypeptide(L)'
;MHLCNESQVYSTIKLYFNNKNEIVLLRFFSDVLKTNLKWEKSRNGELFPHYYGALIFDQINDFKYLKIKEITNIKICEFENV
;
A
#
# COMPACT_ATOMS: atom_id res chain seq x y z
N MET A 1 4.08 4.11 10.47
CA MET A 1 3.56 3.06 9.56
C MET A 1 4.12 3.28 8.16
N HIS A 2 4.68 2.24 7.53
CA HIS A 2 5.15 2.33 6.14
C HIS A 2 4.00 2.07 5.19
N LEU A 3 3.81 2.98 4.24
CA LEU A 3 2.85 2.87 3.15
C LEU A 3 3.63 2.92 1.82
N CYS A 4 2.95 2.63 0.72
CA CYS A 4 3.49 2.81 -0.62
C CYS A 4 2.42 3.43 -1.51
N ASN A 5 2.84 4.13 -2.57
CA ASN A 5 1.90 4.57 -3.58
C ASN A 5 1.53 3.40 -4.51
N GLU A 6 0.59 3.65 -5.42
CA GLU A 6 0.03 2.65 -6.32
C GLU A 6 1.09 1.95 -7.19
N SER A 7 2.01 2.70 -7.80
CA SER A 7 3.06 2.14 -8.66
C SER A 7 4.12 1.34 -7.88
N GLN A 8 4.21 1.54 -6.57
CA GLN A 8 5.15 0.87 -5.68
C GLN A 8 4.60 -0.42 -5.04
N VAL A 9 3.31 -0.72 -5.18
CA VAL A 9 2.67 -1.88 -4.53
C VAL A 9 3.35 -3.18 -4.92
N TYR A 10 3.53 -3.45 -6.22
CA TYR A 10 4.13 -4.71 -6.67
C TYR A 10 5.55 -4.92 -6.13
N SER A 11 6.40 -3.89 -6.21
CA SER A 11 7.77 -3.99 -5.72
C SER A 11 7.83 -4.16 -4.20
N THR A 12 6.90 -3.56 -3.47
CA THR A 12 6.76 -3.72 -2.01
C THR A 12 6.36 -5.15 -1.65
N ILE A 13 5.37 -5.72 -2.34
CA ILE A 13 4.92 -7.11 -2.13
C ILE A 13 6.06 -8.08 -2.43
N LYS A 14 6.74 -7.92 -3.57
CA LYS A 14 7.84 -8.81 -3.98
C LYS A 14 9.01 -8.79 -3.00
N LEU A 15 9.31 -7.63 -2.41
CA LEU A 15 10.45 -7.48 -1.51
C LEU A 15 10.15 -7.98 -0.09
N TYR A 16 8.95 -7.70 0.43
CA TYR A 16 8.66 -7.91 1.86
C TYR A 16 7.63 -9.00 2.17
N PHE A 17 6.85 -9.45 1.17
CA PHE A 17 5.73 -10.38 1.38
C PHE A 17 5.83 -11.65 0.52
N ASN A 18 6.97 -11.91 -0.12
CA ASN A 18 7.16 -13.05 -1.03
C ASN A 18 7.00 -14.44 -0.37
N ASN A 19 7.16 -14.51 0.96
CA ASN A 19 7.04 -15.74 1.74
C ASN A 19 5.63 -15.92 2.34
N LYS A 20 4.67 -15.05 1.99
CA LYS A 20 3.28 -15.16 2.42
C LYS A 20 2.46 -15.86 1.33
N ASN A 21 1.43 -16.59 1.76
CA ASN A 21 0.47 -17.18 0.82
C ASN A 21 -0.55 -16.14 0.37
N GLU A 22 -1.01 -15.33 1.32
CA GLU A 22 -2.07 -14.33 1.14
C GLU A 22 -1.73 -13.07 1.91
N ILE A 23 -2.21 -11.93 1.41
CA ILE A 23 -2.12 -10.63 2.07
C ILE A 23 -3.45 -9.89 1.90
N VAL A 24 -3.67 -8.89 2.74
CA VAL A 24 -4.72 -7.88 2.56
C VAL A 24 -4.05 -6.57 2.16
N LEU A 25 -4.46 -6.02 1.02
CA LEU A 25 -4.07 -4.68 0.60
C LEU A 25 -5.12 -3.69 1.14
N LEU A 26 -4.69 -2.70 1.90
CA LEU A 26 -5.55 -1.63 2.42
C LEU A 26 -5.27 -0.34 1.66
N ARG A 27 -6.32 0.30 1.13
CA ARG A 27 -6.22 1.57 0.42
C ARG A 27 -6.64 2.73 1.33
N PHE A 28 -5.84 3.78 1.28
CA PHE A 28 -6.11 5.04 1.96
C PHE A 28 -5.95 6.18 0.95
N PHE A 29 -6.85 7.15 0.95
CA PHE A 29 -6.65 8.42 0.27
C PHE A 29 -5.69 9.28 1.08
N SER A 30 -4.68 9.84 0.40
CA SER A 30 -3.67 10.69 1.05
C SER A 30 -4.29 11.86 1.82
N ASP A 31 -5.42 12.38 1.33
CA ASP A 31 -6.13 13.51 1.94
C ASP A 31 -6.73 13.17 3.31
N VAL A 32 -7.11 11.91 3.53
CA VAL A 32 -7.58 11.40 4.82
C VAL A 32 -6.43 11.33 5.84
N LEU A 33 -5.20 11.11 5.37
CA LEU A 33 -4.01 10.92 6.22
C LEU A 33 -3.13 12.16 6.36
N LYS A 34 -3.42 13.23 5.61
CA LYS A 34 -2.53 14.38 5.36
C LYS A 34 -1.84 14.98 6.59
N THR A 35 -2.50 15.03 7.74
CA THR A 35 -1.96 15.65 8.97
C THR A 35 -0.69 14.96 9.46
N ASN A 36 -0.60 13.63 9.31
CA ASN A 36 0.51 12.83 9.83
C ASN A 36 1.26 12.07 8.73
N LEU A 37 0.95 12.34 7.46
CA LEU A 37 1.55 11.67 6.31
C LEU A 37 2.76 12.47 5.81
N LYS A 38 3.94 11.86 5.79
CA LYS A 38 5.15 12.44 5.21
C LYS A 38 5.65 11.60 4.05
N TRP A 39 6.08 12.26 2.98
CA TRP A 39 6.74 11.62 1.85
C TRP A 39 8.25 11.72 2.04
N GLU A 40 8.90 10.59 2.26
CA GLU A 40 10.31 10.55 2.62
C GLU A 40 11.06 9.62 1.66
N LYS A 41 12.30 9.98 1.32
CA LYS A 41 13.15 9.15 0.46
C LYS A 41 13.41 7.81 1.14
N SER A 42 13.26 6.74 0.38
CA SER A 42 13.53 5.37 0.83
C SER A 42 14.40 4.66 -0.21
N ARG A 43 14.10 3.39 -0.51
CA ARG A 43 14.81 2.61 -1.53
C ARG A 43 14.82 3.31 -2.89
N ASN A 44 15.94 3.17 -3.60
CA ASN A 44 16.16 3.72 -4.94
C ASN A 44 15.97 5.25 -5.04
N GLY A 45 15.99 5.98 -3.91
CA GLY A 45 15.75 7.43 -3.89
C GLY A 45 14.31 7.85 -4.14
N GLU A 46 13.38 6.90 -4.28
CA GLU A 46 11.95 7.16 -4.44
C GLU A 46 11.33 7.60 -3.11
N LEU A 47 10.26 8.40 -3.20
CA LEU A 47 9.48 8.82 -2.05
C LEU A 47 8.48 7.74 -1.66
N PHE A 48 8.46 7.39 -0.37
CA PHE A 48 7.46 6.51 0.23
C PHE A 48 6.67 7.28 1.29
N PRO A 49 5.34 7.09 1.36
CA PRO A 49 4.52 7.65 2.41
C PRO A 49 4.79 6.95 3.75
N HIS A 50 5.14 7.74 4.76
CA HIS A 50 5.29 7.33 6.15
C HIS A 50 4.23 8.04 6.97
N TYR A 51 3.35 7.26 7.60
CA TYR A 51 2.32 7.80 8.48
C TYR A 51 2.77 7.78 9.94
N TYR A 52 2.79 8.95 10.57
CA TYR A 52 3.24 9.20 11.95
C TYR A 52 2.04 9.23 12.90
N GLY A 53 1.48 8.05 13.15
CA GLY A 53 0.34 7.87 14.05
C GLY A 53 -0.20 6.45 13.97
N ALA A 54 -1.30 6.21 14.67
CA ALA A 54 -2.08 4.98 14.53
C ALA A 54 -3.06 5.12 13.35
N LEU A 55 -3.07 4.12 12.47
CA LEU A 55 -4.13 3.99 11.47
C LEU A 55 -5.34 3.34 12.14
N ILE A 56 -6.53 3.89 11.92
CA ILE A 56 -7.80 3.34 12.42
C ILE A 56 -8.65 2.81 11.26
N PHE A 57 -9.54 1.86 11.53
CA PHE A 57 -10.34 1.21 10.50
C PHE A 57 -11.19 2.19 9.68
N ASP A 58 -11.74 3.22 10.32
CA ASP A 58 -12.56 4.25 9.66
C ASP A 58 -11.82 5.07 8.60
N GLN A 59 -10.48 5.01 8.59
CA GLN A 59 -9.66 5.68 7.57
C GLN A 59 -9.46 4.83 6.30
N ILE A 60 -9.83 3.54 6.33
CA ILE A 60 -9.67 2.64 5.19
C ILE A 60 -10.72 2.98 4.13
N ASN A 61 -10.27 3.32 2.93
CA ASN A 61 -11.16 3.64 1.81
C ASN A 61 -11.55 2.41 1.00
N ASP A 62 -10.68 1.39 0.95
CA ASP A 62 -10.94 0.14 0.25
C ASP A 62 -9.99 -0.96 0.74
N PHE A 63 -10.30 -2.23 0.48
CA PHE A 63 -9.40 -3.34 0.74
C PHE A 63 -9.56 -4.49 -0.25
N LYS A 64 -8.49 -5.26 -0.46
CA LYS A 64 -8.49 -6.43 -1.34
C LYS A 64 -7.72 -7.59 -0.73
N TYR A 65 -8.30 -8.79 -0.78
CA TYR A 65 -7.60 -10.03 -0.49
C TYR A 65 -6.80 -10.45 -1.72
N LEU A 66 -5.52 -10.78 -1.53
CA LEU A 66 -4.63 -11.17 -2.61
C LEU A 66 -3.92 -12.46 -2.26
N LYS A 67 -3.96 -13.42 -3.18
CA LYS A 67 -3.07 -14.59 -3.17
C LYS A 67 -1.77 -14.21 -3.85
N ILE A 68 -0.64 -14.32 -3.15
CA ILE A 68 0.67 -13.89 -3.66
C ILE A 68 1.04 -14.61 -4.98
N LYS A 69 0.63 -15.88 -5.15
CA LYS A 69 0.87 -16.66 -6.36
C LYS A 69 0.14 -16.14 -7.61
N GLU A 70 -0.93 -15.36 -7.43
CA GLU A 70 -1.77 -14.83 -8.51
C GLU A 70 -1.40 -13.38 -8.88
N ILE A 71 -0.46 -12.79 -8.13
CA ILE A 71 -0.06 -11.40 -8.33
C ILE A 71 0.81 -11.26 -9.58
N THR A 72 0.26 -10.58 -10.60
CA THR A 72 0.97 -10.13 -11.79
C THR A 72 0.96 -8.59 -11.84
N ASN A 73 2.01 -8.00 -12.42
CA ASN A 73 2.31 -6.55 -12.38
C ASN A 73 1.12 -5.60 -12.62
N ILE A 74 0.13 -5.99 -13.43
CA ILE A 74 -0.85 -5.04 -14.03
C ILE A 74 -2.17 -4.95 -13.23
N LYS A 75 -2.59 -5.99 -12.49
CA LYS A 75 -3.97 -6.08 -11.95
C LYS A 75 -4.15 -5.85 -10.45
N ILE A 76 -3.08 -5.54 -9.73
CA ILE A 76 -3.12 -5.46 -8.26
C ILE A 76 -3.83 -4.18 -7.82
N CYS A 77 -3.58 -3.10 -8.56
CA CYS A 77 -3.98 -1.74 -8.18
C CYS A 77 -5.27 -1.25 -8.85
N GLU A 78 -5.84 -2.04 -9.76
CA GLU A 78 -7.21 -1.85 -10.21
C GLU A 78 -8.15 -2.19 -9.03
N PHE A 79 -8.37 -1.18 -8.19
CA PHE A 79 -9.51 -1.11 -7.30
C PHE A 79 -10.69 -0.69 -8.16
N GLU A 80 -11.77 -1.46 -8.13
CA GLU A 80 -12.99 -1.07 -8.82
C GLU A 80 -13.42 0.29 -8.25
N ASN A 81 -13.63 1.28 -9.11
CA ASN A 81 -14.06 2.60 -8.70
C ASN A 81 -15.46 2.47 -8.06
N VAL A 82 -15.51 2.36 -6.74
CA VAL A 82 -16.73 2.63 -5.96
C VAL A 82 -16.98 4.13 -5.93
#